data_AF-X1EYP7-F1
#
_entry.id   AF-X1EYP7-F1
#
_cell.length_a   1.000
_cell.length_b   1.000
_cell.length_c   1.000
_cell.angle_alpha   90.00
_cell.angle_beta   90.00
_cell.angle_gamma   90.00
#
_symmetry.space_group_name_H-M   'P 1'
#
loop_
_entity.id
_entity.type
_entity.pdbx_description
1 polymer ?
#
loop_
_entity_poly.entity_id
_entity_poly.type
_entity_poly.pdbx_seq_one_letter_code
_entity_poly.pdbx_strand_id
1 'polypeptide(L)' 'IKVLKFMRKKLLEFQEETGNIYNLEATPAEGTSHRLARLDKKHYPKIITSGKKVPYYTNSTNLPVGYTNNLVEALRHQD' A
#
# COMPACT_ATOMS: atom_id res chain seq x y z
N ILE A 1 -11.00 1.58 3.87
CA ILE A 1 -10.90 2.95 3.28
C ILE A 1 -10.70 4.13 4.26
N LYS A 2 -10.76 3.97 5.61
CA LYS A 2 -10.67 5.11 6.56
C LYS A 2 -9.38 5.94 6.41
N VAL A 3 -8.22 5.27 6.33
CA VAL A 3 -6.90 5.92 6.18
C VAL A 3 -6.81 6.70 4.87
N LEU A 4 -7.25 6.12 3.74
CA LEU A 4 -7.21 6.80 2.44
C LEU A 4 -8.13 8.03 2.41
N LYS A 5 -9.31 7.96 3.05
CA LYS A 5 -10.20 9.11 3.21
C LYS A 5 -9.53 10.22 4.03
N PHE A 6 -8.82 9.87 5.10
CA PHE A 6 -8.05 10.83 5.89
C PHE A 6 -6.92 11.46 5.06
N MET A 7 -6.13 10.65 4.33
CA MET A 7 -5.06 11.16 3.47
C MET A 7 -5.61 12.09 2.39
N ARG A 8 -6.72 11.71 1.73
CA ARG A 8 -7.39 12.58 0.75
C ARG A 8 -7.81 13.92 1.34
N LYS A 9 -8.37 13.93 2.56
CA LYS A 9 -8.71 15.18 3.24
C LYS A 9 -7.48 16.05 3.46
N LYS A 10 -6.36 15.46 3.91
CA LYS A 10 -5.09 16.17 4.08
C LYS A 10 -4.52 16.71 2.78
N LEU A 11 -4.62 15.96 1.69
CA LEU A 11 -4.20 16.46 0.38
C LEU A 11 -5.01 17.70 -0.02
N LEU A 12 -6.34 17.70 0.17
CA LEU A 12 -7.17 18.88 -0.10
C LEU A 12 -6.73 20.10 0.70
N GLU A 13 -6.47 19.93 2.00
CA GLU A 13 -5.94 21.00 2.87
C GLU A 13 -4.62 21.57 2.28
N PHE A 14 -3.69 20.70 1.87
CA PHE A 14 -2.43 21.15 1.26
C PHE A 14 -2.60 21.83 -0.10
N GLN A 15 -3.59 21.41 -0.90
CA GLN A 15 -3.87 22.07 -2.17
C GLN A 15 -4.38 23.50 -1.94
N GLU A 16 -5.25 23.72 -0.95
CA GLU A 16 -5.75 25.05 -0.58
C GLU A 16 -4.62 25.93 -0.03
N GLU A 17 -3.74 25.38 0.79
CA GLU A 17 -2.62 26.12 1.40
C GLU A 17 -1.54 26.52 0.39
N THR A 18 -1.22 25.64 -0.56
CA THR A 18 -0.05 25.81 -1.44
C THR A 18 -0.41 26.24 -2.86
N GLY A 19 -1.67 26.10 -3.27
CA GLY A 19 -2.11 26.28 -4.66
C GLY A 19 -1.67 25.17 -5.63
N ASN A 20 -0.95 24.15 -5.16
CA ASN A 20 -0.54 23.02 -5.98
C ASN A 20 -1.61 21.93 -6.01
N ILE A 21 -1.61 21.11 -7.06
CA ILE A 21 -2.49 19.95 -7.17
C ILE A 21 -1.74 18.71 -6.69
N TYR A 22 -2.32 17.94 -5.76
CA TYR A 22 -1.73 16.73 -5.21
C TYR A 22 -2.67 15.54 -5.39
N ASN A 23 -2.17 14.43 -5.94
CA ASN A 23 -2.90 13.17 -6.06
C ASN A 23 -2.49 12.18 -4.97
N LEU A 24 -3.41 11.24 -4.65
CA LEU A 24 -3.10 10.07 -3.84
C LEU A 24 -2.84 8.89 -4.79
N GLU A 25 -1.57 8.53 -4.94
CA GLU A 25 -1.14 7.57 -5.95
C GLU A 25 -0.97 6.16 -5.40
N ALA A 26 -1.49 5.17 -6.13
CA ALA A 26 -1.13 3.77 -5.94
C ALA A 26 0.24 3.51 -6.59
N THR A 27 1.32 3.85 -5.86
CA THR A 27 2.69 3.77 -6.37
C THR A 27 3.00 2.34 -6.89
N PRO A 28 3.75 2.15 -7.99
CA PRO A 28 4.12 0.81 -8.47
C PRO A 28 4.93 -0.03 -7.46
N ALA A 29 5.73 0.64 -6.62
CA ALA A 29 6.48 0.10 -5.49
C ALA A 29 7.36 -1.14 -5.76
N GLU A 30 7.84 -1.35 -6.99
CA GLU A 30 8.66 -2.52 -7.37
C GLU A 30 9.88 -2.71 -6.46
N GLY A 31 10.73 -1.67 -6.32
CA GLY A 31 11.87 -1.71 -5.40
C GLY A 31 11.49 -1.41 -3.95
N THR A 32 10.52 -0.52 -3.74
CA THR A 32 10.16 0.00 -2.41
C THR A 32 9.52 -1.07 -1.53
N SER A 33 8.63 -1.91 -2.09
CA SER A 33 7.93 -2.98 -1.36
C SER A 33 8.89 -3.94 -0.66
N HIS A 34 9.93 -4.38 -1.38
CA HIS A 34 10.98 -5.24 -0.85
C HIS A 34 11.92 -4.47 0.08
N ARG A 35 12.36 -3.25 -0.30
CA ARG A 35 13.31 -2.46 0.48
C ARG A 35 12.77 -2.15 1.87
N LEU A 36 11.52 -1.70 1.96
CA LEU A 36 10.90 -1.35 3.24
C LEU A 36 10.69 -2.59 4.11
N ALA A 37 10.10 -3.66 3.57
CA ALA A 37 9.87 -4.89 4.32
C ALA A 37 11.18 -5.50 4.88
N ARG A 38 12.28 -5.43 4.12
CA ARG A 38 13.59 -5.90 4.56
C ARG A 38 14.17 -5.04 5.70
N LEU A 39 14.04 -3.72 5.61
CA LEU A 39 14.50 -2.81 6.67
C LEU A 39 13.68 -3.00 7.93
N ASP A 40 12.36 -3.10 7.80
CA ASP A 40 11.47 -3.27 8.94
C ASP A 40 11.70 -4.61 9.63
N LYS A 41 11.95 -5.71 8.89
CA LYS A 41 12.34 -7.00 9.49
C LYS A 41 13.65 -6.91 10.30
N LYS A 42 14.59 -6.05 9.91
CA LYS A 42 15.85 -5.85 10.64
C LYS A 42 15.60 -5.14 11.98
N HIS A 43 14.72 -4.13 12.00
CA HIS A 43 14.41 -3.37 13.21
C HIS A 43 13.35 -4.05 14.09
N TYR A 44 12.43 -4.78 13.48
CA TYR A 44 11.28 -5.41 14.11
C TYR A 44 11.14 -6.86 13.63
N PRO A 45 11.90 -7.82 14.18
CA PRO A 45 11.93 -9.20 13.67
C PRO A 45 10.55 -9.89 13.61
N LYS A 46 9.63 -9.49 14.49
CA LYS A 46 8.27 -10.03 14.61
C LYS A 46 7.25 -9.36 13.67
N ILE A 47 7.61 -8.32 12.91
CA ILE A 47 6.68 -7.66 11.99
C ILE A 47 6.16 -8.63 10.93
N ILE A 48 4.90 -8.47 10.53
CA ILE A 48 4.26 -9.31 9.51
C ILE A 48 4.58 -8.73 8.14
N THR A 49 5.15 -9.55 7.27
CA THR A 49 5.45 -9.24 5.86
C THR A 49 4.92 -10.34 4.98
N SER A 50 4.67 -10.06 3.70
CA SER A 50 4.46 -11.11 2.70
C SER A 50 5.80 -11.74 2.30
N GLY A 51 5.74 -12.94 1.69
CA GLY A 51 6.91 -13.70 1.26
C GLY A 51 7.56 -14.53 2.38
N LYS A 52 8.02 -15.75 2.02
CA LYS A 52 8.63 -16.69 2.98
C LYS A 52 10.13 -16.46 3.16
N LYS A 53 10.88 -16.35 2.06
CA LYS A 53 12.34 -16.16 2.05
C LYS A 53 12.74 -14.70 1.83
N VAL A 54 12.03 -14.02 0.93
CA VAL A 54 12.27 -12.62 0.58
C VAL A 54 11.04 -11.83 1.03
N PRO A 55 11.16 -10.96 2.04
CA PRO A 55 10.01 -10.21 2.55
C PRO A 55 9.62 -9.08 1.60
N TYR A 56 8.32 -8.85 1.44
CA TYR A 56 7.78 -7.70 0.70
C TYR A 56 6.46 -7.25 1.30
N TYR A 57 6.03 -6.04 0.95
CA TYR A 57 4.67 -5.55 1.22
C TYR A 57 3.80 -5.64 -0.04
N THR A 58 2.53 -5.98 0.15
CA THR A 58 1.54 -5.91 -0.92
C THR A 58 1.39 -4.47 -1.39
N ASN A 59 1.32 -4.28 -2.70
CA ASN A 59 1.27 -2.94 -3.27
C ASN A 59 -0.03 -2.23 -2.91
N SER A 60 0.07 -0.96 -2.51
CA SER A 60 -1.07 -0.06 -2.32
C SER A 60 -2.25 -0.70 -1.56
N THR A 61 -3.39 -0.89 -2.22
CA THR A 61 -4.61 -1.51 -1.66
C THR A 61 -4.92 -2.87 -2.28
N ASN A 62 -3.96 -3.44 -3.02
CA ASN A 62 -4.14 -4.74 -3.64
C ASN A 62 -4.34 -5.82 -2.58
N LEU A 63 -4.99 -6.90 -2.99
CA LEU A 63 -5.04 -8.12 -2.20
C LEU A 63 -3.65 -8.76 -2.11
N PRO A 64 -3.31 -9.42 -0.98
CA PRO A 64 -2.10 -10.22 -0.89
C PRO A 64 -2.03 -11.27 -2.00
N VAL A 65 -0.81 -11.58 -2.45
CA VAL A 65 -0.61 -12.65 -3.45
C VAL A 65 -1.11 -13.97 -2.87
N GLY A 66 -1.98 -14.66 -3.61
CA GLY A 66 -2.59 -15.92 -3.18
C GLY A 66 -3.73 -15.76 -2.17
N TYR A 67 -4.30 -14.56 -2.02
CA TYR A 67 -5.44 -14.32 -1.11
C TYR A 67 -6.70 -15.13 -1.48
N THR A 68 -7.06 -15.19 -2.76
CA THR A 68 -8.18 -16.00 -3.26
C THR A 68 -7.86 -16.54 -4.65
N ASN A 69 -8.42 -17.70 -4.98
CA ASN A 69 -8.41 -18.24 -6.34
C ASN A 69 -9.69 -17.86 -7.12
N ASN A 70 -10.64 -17.16 -6.47
CA ASN A 70 -11.87 -16.69 -7.10
C ASN A 70 -11.62 -15.33 -7.75
N LEU A 71 -11.56 -15.33 -9.08
CA LEU A 71 -11.35 -14.11 -9.87
C LEU A 71 -12.42 -13.05 -9.61
N VAL A 72 -13.70 -13.44 -9.52
CA VAL A 72 -14.81 -12.48 -9.36
C VAL A 72 -14.74 -11.81 -7.99
N GLU A 73 -14.39 -12.56 -6.95
CA GLU A 73 -14.18 -12.00 -5.61
C GLU A 73 -13.00 -11.02 -5.59
N ALA A 74 -11.89 -11.39 -6.23
CA ALA A 74 -10.71 -10.53 -6.31
C ALA A 74 -11.02 -9.21 -7.03
N LEU A 75 -11.74 -9.26 -8.16
CA LEU A 75 -12.14 -8.07 -8.90
C LEU A 75 -13.10 -7.19 -8.09
N ARG A 76 -14.16 -7.78 -7.51
CA ARG A 76 -15.13 -7.04 -6.68
C ARG A 76 -14.53 -6.34 -5.48
N HIS A 77 -13.43 -6.86 -4.92
CA HIS A 77 -12.71 -6.19 -3.84
C HIS A 77 -11.95 -4.96 -4.33
N GLN A 78 -11.46 -4.99 -5.58
CA GLN A 78 -10.64 -3.91 -6.15
C GLN A 78 -11.48 -2.81 -6.81
N ASP A 79 -12.76 -3.04 -7.06
CA ASP A 79 -13.76 -2.05 -7.48
C ASP A 79 -14.15 -1.08 -6.34
#